data_AF-A0A822CZ60-F1
#
_entry.id   AF-A0A822CZ60-F1
#
_cell.length_a   1.000
_cell.length_b   1.000
_cell.length_c   1.000
_cell.angle_alpha   90.00
_cell.angle_beta   90.00
_cell.angle_gamma   90.00
#
_symmetry.space_group_name_H-M   'P 1'
#
loop_
_entity.id
_entity.type
_entity.pdbx_description
1 polymer ?
#
loop_
_entity_poly.entity_id
_entity_poly.type
_entity_poly.pdbx_seq_one_letter_code
_entity_poly.pdbx_strand_id
1 'polypeptide(L)'
;MFGPWNDIEPYVITLFYFLGIWPLVYMSILLIDGQNQRLNGTVASILAMALGGFILLPYFALRRSDNIKKYKINLFIRIFESKLIAIILMVSTMSLIVFAVKFGDIHMFLHEFWTNQFIHIMTIDFLVVSCLFPCLITDDLTRRKMT
;
A
#
# COMPACT_ATOMS: atom_id res chain seq x y z
N MET A 1 -15.36 16.87 27.85
CA MET A 1 -14.45 17.68 27.01
C MET A 1 -13.47 16.71 26.37
N PHE A 2 -13.90 16.08 25.27
CA PHE A 2 -13.04 15.23 24.44
C PHE A 2 -12.37 16.15 23.40
N GLY A 3 -11.10 15.94 23.08
CA GLY A 3 -10.29 16.84 22.26
C GLY A 3 -10.84 17.04 20.82
N PRO A 4 -10.19 17.88 19.99
CA PRO A 4 -10.64 18.29 18.65
C PRO A 4 -10.56 17.17 17.58
N TRP A 5 -10.70 15.92 18.00
CA TRP A 5 -10.65 14.72 17.17
C TRP A 5 -12.05 14.19 16.82
N ASN A 6 -13.11 14.83 17.32
CA ASN A 6 -14.50 14.41 17.09
C ASN A 6 -15.04 14.79 15.70
N ASP A 7 -14.31 15.60 14.93
CA ASP A 7 -14.76 16.15 13.64
C ASP A 7 -13.83 15.75 12.48
N ILE A 8 -13.06 14.65 12.60
CA ILE A 8 -12.29 14.15 11.46
C ILE A 8 -13.15 13.18 10.67
N GLU A 9 -13.35 13.49 9.40
CA GLU A 9 -14.13 12.67 8.49
C GLU A 9 -13.63 11.22 8.44
N PRO A 10 -14.51 10.22 8.66
CA PRO A 10 -14.14 8.80 8.62
C PRO A 10 -13.47 8.35 7.32
N TYR A 11 -13.77 9.01 6.19
CA TYR A 11 -13.06 8.79 4.93
C TYR A 11 -11.58 9.17 5.00
N VAL A 12 -11.24 10.27 5.69
CA VAL A 12 -9.85 10.72 5.86
C VAL A 12 -9.08 9.77 6.77
N ILE A 13 -9.71 9.35 7.87
CA ILE A 13 -9.14 8.34 8.78
C ILE A 13 -8.85 7.05 8.00
N THR A 14 -9.82 6.60 7.20
CA THR A 14 -9.69 5.38 6.40
C THR A 14 -8.60 5.50 5.35
N LEU A 15 -8.53 6.64 4.66
CA LEU A 15 -7.47 6.94 3.70
C LEU A 15 -6.08 6.87 4.35
N PHE A 16 -5.92 7.47 5.54
CA PHE A 16 -4.67 7.42 6.30
C PHE A 16 -4.27 5.99 6.66
N TYR A 17 -5.20 5.16 7.15
CA TYR A 17 -4.91 3.76 7.43
C TYR A 17 -4.56 2.97 6.17
N PHE A 18 -5.19 3.26 5.03
CA PHE A 18 -4.83 2.64 3.77
C PHE A 18 -3.40 2.96 3.34
N LEU A 19 -2.90 4.17 3.61
CA LEU A 19 -1.50 4.51 3.37
C LEU A 19 -0.51 3.65 4.19
N GLY A 20 -0.94 3.06 5.31
CA GLY A 20 -0.13 2.09 6.05
C GLY A 20 -0.26 0.66 5.51
N ILE A 21 -1.48 0.24 5.15
CA ILE A 21 -1.78 -1.12 4.67
C ILE A 21 -1.14 -1.35 3.30
N TRP A 22 -1.24 -0.40 2.38
CA TRP A 22 -0.74 -0.56 1.02
C TRP A 22 0.76 -0.85 0.95
N PRO A 23 1.66 -0.06 1.58
CA PRO A 23 3.09 -0.37 1.62
C PRO A 23 3.40 -1.76 2.21
N LEU A 24 2.61 -2.26 3.16
CA LEU A 24 2.77 -3.62 3.69
C LEU A 24 2.40 -4.68 2.65
N VAL A 25 1.33 -4.46 1.88
CA VAL A 25 0.98 -5.30 0.73
C VAL A 25 2.11 -5.28 -0.30
N TYR A 26 2.60 -4.10 -0.66
CA TYR A 26 3.73 -3.94 -1.59
C TYR A 26 4.99 -4.63 -1.08
N MET A 27 5.29 -4.51 0.22
CA MET A 27 6.40 -5.18 0.86
C MET A 27 6.28 -6.70 0.71
N SER A 28 5.09 -7.28 0.88
CA SER A 28 4.89 -8.73 0.73
C SER A 28 5.25 -9.25 -0.66
N ILE A 29 5.01 -8.46 -1.72
CA ILE A 29 5.30 -8.85 -3.10
C ILE A 29 6.74 -8.50 -3.50
N LEU A 30 7.19 -7.28 -3.16
CA LEU A 30 8.53 -6.78 -3.46
C LEU A 30 9.64 -7.42 -2.62
N LEU A 31 9.33 -8.03 -1.47
CA LEU A 31 10.27 -8.81 -0.66
C LEU A 31 10.94 -9.93 -1.45
N ILE A 32 10.19 -10.52 -2.37
CA ILE A 32 10.64 -11.66 -3.14
C ILE A 32 11.34 -11.19 -4.41
N ASP A 33 10.81 -10.15 -5.05
CA ASP A 33 11.37 -9.60 -6.28
C ASP A 33 12.66 -8.80 -6.02
N GLY A 34 12.73 -8.08 -4.91
CA GLY A 34 13.86 -7.22 -4.53
C GLY A 34 15.20 -7.93 -4.35
N GLN A 35 15.23 -9.26 -4.18
CA GLN A 35 16.49 -10.03 -4.15
C GLN A 35 17.18 -10.10 -5.51
N ASN A 36 16.42 -9.94 -6.61
CA ASN A 36 16.92 -10.06 -7.97
C ASN A 36 17.07 -8.70 -8.67
N GLN A 37 16.71 -7.61 -7.99
CA GLN A 37 16.76 -6.24 -8.52
C GLN A 37 18.02 -5.50 -8.07
N ARG A 38 18.45 -4.50 -8.86
CA ARG A 38 19.56 -3.60 -8.50
C ARG A 38 19.24 -2.74 -7.27
N LEU A 39 17.96 -2.41 -7.09
CA LEU A 39 17.44 -1.68 -5.93
C LEU A 39 16.61 -2.64 -5.09
N ASN A 40 16.84 -2.62 -3.77
CA ASN A 40 16.09 -3.47 -2.87
C ASN A 40 14.65 -2.94 -2.72
N GLY A 41 13.69 -3.67 -3.30
CA GLY A 41 12.28 -3.31 -3.24
C GLY A 41 11.71 -3.21 -1.83
N THR A 42 12.31 -3.91 -0.86
CA THR A 42 11.87 -3.83 0.54
C THR A 42 12.16 -2.47 1.16
N VAL A 43 13.29 -1.87 0.81
CA VAL A 43 13.67 -0.54 1.30
C VAL A 43 12.72 0.50 0.70
N ALA A 44 12.37 0.36 -0.57
CA ALA A 44 11.38 1.22 -1.21
C ALA A 44 10.00 1.10 -0.53
N SER A 45 9.54 -0.11 -0.19
CA SER A 45 8.27 -0.30 0.53
C SER A 45 8.29 0.25 1.96
N ILE A 46 9.41 0.10 2.69
CA ILE A 46 9.55 0.67 4.04
C ILE A 46 9.56 2.19 3.98
N LEU A 47 10.31 2.76 3.03
CA LEU A 47 10.31 4.21 2.81
C LEU A 47 8.91 4.70 2.45
N ALA A 48 8.14 3.92 1.66
CA ALA A 48 6.79 4.29 1.28
C ALA A 48 5.81 4.38 2.46
N MET A 49 6.08 3.68 3.59
CA MET A 49 5.32 3.89 4.83
C MET A 49 5.54 5.27 5.44
N ALA A 50 6.70 5.89 5.23
CA ALA A 50 7.09 7.14 5.87
C ALA A 50 6.91 8.36 4.97
N LEU A 51 7.29 8.28 3.69
CA LEU A 51 7.22 9.41 2.75
C LEU A 51 6.12 9.23 1.69
N GLY A 52 5.34 8.16 1.76
CA GLY A 52 4.25 7.86 0.83
C GLY A 52 4.65 7.00 -0.37
N GLY A 53 3.64 6.57 -1.09
CA GLY A 53 3.68 5.84 -2.33
C GLY A 53 4.50 6.45 -3.46
N PHE A 54 4.71 7.77 -3.48
CA PHE A 54 5.52 8.44 -4.49
C PHE A 54 6.95 7.88 -4.61
N ILE A 55 7.52 7.34 -3.52
CA ILE A 55 8.83 6.68 -3.54
C ILE A 55 8.84 5.41 -4.41
N LEU A 56 7.69 4.76 -4.56
CA LEU A 56 7.58 3.56 -5.38
C LEU A 56 7.74 3.90 -6.87
N LEU A 57 7.35 5.10 -7.33
CA LEU A 57 7.48 5.50 -8.74
C LEU A 57 8.92 5.39 -9.29
N PRO A 58 9.95 6.05 -8.69
CA PRO A 58 11.31 5.92 -9.19
C PRO A 58 11.84 4.48 -9.04
N TYR A 59 11.38 3.75 -8.02
CA TYR A 59 11.71 2.34 -7.88
C TYR A 59 11.18 1.52 -9.07
N PHE A 60 9.89 1.66 -9.42
CA PHE A 60 9.28 0.97 -10.56
C PHE A 60 9.90 1.39 -11.90
N ALA A 61 10.26 2.65 -12.08
CA ALA A 61 10.91 3.13 -13.28
C ALA A 61 12.33 2.54 -13.49
N LEU A 62 13.05 2.24 -12.41
CA LEU A 62 14.40 1.67 -12.45
C LEU A 62 14.41 0.13 -12.35
N ARG A 63 13.31 -0.47 -11.91
CA ARG A 63 13.13 -1.91 -11.76
C ARG A 63 13.16 -2.58 -13.13
N ARG A 64 13.82 -3.74 -13.23
CA ARG A 64 13.82 -4.57 -14.45
C ARG A 64 13.04 -5.84 -14.19
N SER A 65 12.06 -6.18 -15.01
CA SER A 65 11.31 -7.45 -14.89
C SER A 65 12.15 -8.66 -15.38
N ASP A 66 13.43 -8.73 -15.01
CA ASP A 66 14.34 -9.77 -15.48
C ASP A 66 14.23 -11.08 -14.66
N ASN A 67 14.42 -12.17 -15.40
CA ASN A 67 14.13 -13.56 -15.09
C ASN A 67 14.33 -14.05 -13.64
N ILE A 68 13.35 -14.86 -13.24
CA ILE A 68 13.18 -15.61 -11.98
C ILE A 68 14.48 -16.37 -11.61
N LYS A 69 15.39 -15.70 -10.88
CA LYS A 69 16.48 -16.39 -10.17
C LYS A 69 15.95 -16.97 -8.88
N LYS A 70 16.49 -18.13 -8.49
CA LYS A 70 16.19 -18.78 -7.21
C LYS A 70 16.46 -17.80 -6.07
N TYR A 71 15.40 -17.42 -5.35
CA TYR A 71 15.47 -16.54 -4.19
C TYR A 71 15.76 -17.35 -2.92
N LYS A 72 16.42 -16.75 -1.94
CA LYS A 72 16.63 -17.36 -0.63
C LYS A 72 15.51 -16.93 0.30
N ILE A 73 14.76 -17.89 0.83
CA ILE A 73 13.72 -17.64 1.82
C ILE A 73 14.41 -17.28 3.15
N ASN A 74 14.24 -16.03 3.58
CA ASN A 74 14.61 -15.59 4.93
C ASN A 74 13.37 -15.63 5.83
N LEU A 75 13.56 -15.63 7.15
CA LEU A 75 12.49 -15.63 8.15
C LEU A 75 11.53 -14.44 7.98
N PHE A 76 12.05 -13.26 7.61
CA PHE A 76 11.25 -12.09 7.24
C PHE A 76 10.32 -12.34 6.04
N ILE A 77 10.83 -12.98 4.98
CA ILE A 77 10.03 -13.31 3.79
C ILE A 77 8.97 -14.33 4.15
N ARG A 78 9.32 -15.34 4.96
CA ARG A 78 8.39 -16.37 5.43
C ARG A 78 7.23 -15.79 6.26
N ILE A 79 7.50 -14.75 7.05
CA ILE A 79 6.46 -14.01 7.79
C ILE A 79 5.52 -13.33 6.80
N PHE A 80 6.03 -12.50 5.90
CA PHE A 80 5.20 -11.76 4.93
C PHE A 80 4.51 -12.64 3.87
N GLU A 81 5.06 -13.81 3.55
CA GLU A 81 4.39 -14.84 2.72
C GLU A 81 3.35 -15.66 3.50
N SER A 82 3.23 -15.47 4.81
CA SER A 82 2.25 -16.20 5.61
C SER A 82 0.83 -15.80 5.25
N LYS A 83 -0.04 -16.80 5.10
CA LYS A 83 -1.49 -16.60 4.93
C LYS A 83 -2.09 -15.76 6.05
N LEU A 84 -1.52 -15.81 7.25
CA LEU A 84 -2.00 -15.02 8.40
C LEU A 84 -1.87 -13.51 8.14
N ILE A 85 -0.75 -13.05 7.59
CA ILE A 85 -0.57 -11.61 7.29
C ILE A 85 -1.52 -11.18 6.18
N ALA A 86 -1.68 -12.00 5.14
CA ALA A 86 -2.66 -11.74 4.10
C ALA A 86 -4.09 -11.64 4.66
N ILE A 87 -4.48 -12.55 5.56
CA ILE A 87 -5.80 -12.53 6.21
C ILE A 87 -5.95 -11.29 7.10
N ILE A 88 -4.95 -10.93 7.91
CA ILE A 88 -5.00 -9.75 8.77
C ILE A 88 -5.14 -8.48 7.93
N LEU A 89 -4.37 -8.33 6.85
CA LEU A 89 -4.46 -7.20 5.93
C LEU A 89 -5.83 -7.14 5.25
N MET A 90 -6.35 -8.28 4.80
CA MET A 90 -7.67 -8.38 4.16
C MET A 90 -8.80 -7.99 5.12
N VAL A 91 -8.79 -8.54 6.35
CA VAL A 91 -9.79 -8.23 7.38
C VAL A 91 -9.70 -6.75 7.76
N SER A 92 -8.50 -6.22 7.99
CA SER A 92 -8.30 -4.79 8.32
C SER A 92 -8.83 -3.87 7.23
N THR A 93 -8.51 -4.18 5.97
CA THR A 93 -9.01 -3.43 4.80
C THR A 93 -10.53 -3.49 4.74
N MET A 94 -11.13 -4.66 4.91
CA MET A 94 -12.59 -4.83 4.88
C MET A 94 -13.27 -4.07 6.02
N SER A 95 -12.74 -4.14 7.24
CA SER A 95 -13.26 -3.41 8.39
C SER A 95 -13.20 -1.89 8.19
N LEU A 96 -12.13 -1.37 7.59
CA LEU A 96 -11.98 0.04 7.25
C LEU A 96 -12.98 0.50 6.19
N ILE A 97 -13.20 -0.30 5.14
CA ILE A 97 -14.23 0.00 4.12
C ILE A 97 -15.61 0.08 4.77
N VAL A 98 -15.97 -0.90 5.62
CA VAL A 98 -17.25 -0.89 6.32
C VAL A 98 -17.37 0.32 7.24
N PHE A 99 -16.30 0.71 7.92
CA PHE A 99 -16.26 1.90 8.77
C PHE A 99 -16.48 3.19 7.96
N ALA A 100 -15.74 3.39 6.87
CA ALA A 100 -15.87 4.57 6.00
C ALA A 100 -17.27 4.71 5.42
N VAL A 101 -17.85 3.61 4.92
CA VAL A 101 -19.19 3.61 4.31
C VAL A 101 -20.29 3.87 5.33
N LYS A 102 -20.13 3.39 6.57
CA LYS A 102 -21.15 3.56 7.61
C LYS A 102 -21.17 4.94 8.25
N PHE A 103 -20.01 5.56 8.39
CA PHE A 103 -19.86 6.78 9.20
C PHE A 103 -19.38 7.99 8.40
N GLY A 104 -18.87 7.81 7.19
CA GLY A 104 -18.30 8.91 6.40
C GLY A 104 -19.33 9.66 5.58
N ASP A 105 -19.14 10.97 5.45
CA ASP A 105 -19.86 11.81 4.51
C ASP A 105 -18.95 12.19 3.33
N ILE A 106 -19.36 11.81 2.11
CA ILE A 106 -18.55 12.05 0.91
C ILE A 106 -18.48 13.54 0.54
N HIS A 107 -19.48 14.33 0.90
CA HIS A 107 -19.49 15.77 0.65
C HIS A 107 -18.50 16.48 1.57
N MET A 108 -18.44 16.09 2.84
CA MET A 108 -17.44 16.63 3.77
C MET A 108 -16.02 16.21 3.36
N PHE A 109 -15.82 14.96 2.96
CA PHE A 109 -14.55 14.51 2.41
C PHE A 109 -14.09 15.33 1.19
N LEU A 110 -14.99 15.59 0.24
CA LEU A 110 -14.69 16.41 -0.93
C LEU A 110 -14.34 17.85 -0.55
N HIS A 111 -15.05 18.43 0.42
CA HIS A 111 -14.71 19.75 0.94
C HIS A 111 -13.30 19.78 1.53
N GLU A 112 -12.98 18.79 2.38
CA GLU A 112 -11.64 18.68 2.97
C GLU A 112 -10.55 18.40 1.93
N PHE A 113 -10.85 17.65 0.87
CA PHE A 113 -9.91 17.39 -0.22
C PHE A 113 -9.47 18.66 -0.96
N TRP A 114 -10.36 19.65 -1.11
CA TRP A 114 -10.02 20.94 -1.75
C TRP A 114 -9.43 21.95 -0.78
N THR A 115 -9.87 21.93 0.47
CA THR A 115 -9.45 22.90 1.50
C THR A 115 -8.12 22.52 2.14
N ASN A 116 -7.85 21.23 2.34
CA ASN A 116 -6.69 20.74 3.07
C ASN A 116 -5.66 20.08 2.14
N GLN A 117 -4.51 20.74 1.97
CA GLN A 117 -3.41 20.25 1.13
C GLN A 117 -2.88 18.87 1.57
N PHE A 118 -2.91 18.56 2.87
CA PHE A 118 -2.46 17.26 3.37
C PHE A 118 -3.38 16.12 2.87
N ILE A 119 -4.70 16.30 2.99
CA ILE A 119 -5.70 15.31 2.53
C ILE A 119 -5.63 15.16 1.01
N HIS A 120 -5.46 16.28 0.30
CA HIS A 120 -5.25 16.29 -1.14
C HIS A 120 -4.06 15.41 -1.55
N ILE A 121 -2.88 15.64 -0.98
CA ILE A 121 -1.66 14.89 -1.29
C ILE A 121 -1.81 13.42 -0.89
N MET A 122 -2.37 13.12 0.29
CA MET A 122 -2.63 11.74 0.73
C MET A 122 -3.54 10.98 -0.24
N THR A 123 -4.57 11.65 -0.78
CA THR A 123 -5.51 11.02 -1.71
C THR A 123 -4.83 10.74 -3.05
N ILE A 124 -4.03 11.68 -3.55
CA ILE A 124 -3.24 11.47 -4.77
C ILE A 124 -2.24 10.34 -4.57
N ASP A 125 -1.53 10.30 -3.44
CA ASP A 125 -0.59 9.23 -3.13
C ASP A 125 -1.27 7.86 -3.14
N PHE A 126 -2.43 7.75 -2.48
CA PHE A 126 -3.26 6.54 -2.50
C PHE A 126 -3.65 6.12 -3.93
N LEU A 127 -4.04 7.07 -4.78
CA LEU A 127 -4.38 6.79 -6.18
C LEU A 127 -3.16 6.29 -6.98
N VAL A 128 -2.00 6.90 -6.78
CA VAL A 128 -0.74 6.48 -7.42
C VAL A 128 -0.40 5.04 -7.03
N VAL A 129 -0.42 4.72 -5.74
CA VAL A 129 -0.13 3.37 -5.25
C VAL A 129 -1.18 2.37 -5.72
N SER A 130 -2.44 2.75 -5.76
CA SER A 130 -3.51 1.88 -6.27
C SER A 130 -3.35 1.60 -7.78
N CYS A 131 -2.94 2.61 -8.56
CA CYS A 131 -2.72 2.49 -10.00
C CYS A 131 -1.46 1.69 -10.36
N LEU A 132 -0.43 1.72 -9.51
CA LEU A 132 0.78 0.91 -9.68
C LEU A 132 0.54 -0.59 -9.41
N PHE A 133 -0.49 -0.92 -8.64
CA PHE A 133 -0.70 -2.28 -8.14
C PHE A 133 -1.01 -3.31 -9.24
N PRO A 134 -1.84 -3.04 -10.27
CA PRO A 134 -2.04 -3.93 -11.41
C PRO A 134 -0.75 -4.31 -12.15
N CYS A 135 0.19 -3.37 -12.29
CA CYS A 135 1.49 -3.64 -12.91
C CYS A 135 2.27 -4.68 -12.10
N LEU A 136 2.20 -4.58 -10.77
CA LEU A 136 2.91 -5.44 -9.83
C LEU A 136 2.30 -6.86 -9.75
N ILE A 137 0.96 -6.96 -9.76
CA ILE A 137 0.25 -8.24 -9.78
C ILE A 137 0.60 -9.05 -11.03
N THR A 138 0.70 -8.40 -12.19
CA THR A 138 0.98 -9.10 -13.46
C THR A 138 2.32 -9.83 -13.39
N ASP A 139 3.34 -9.19 -12.80
CA ASP A 139 4.66 -9.80 -12.59
C ASP A 139 4.60 -10.97 -11.60
N ASP A 140 3.87 -10.82 -10.47
CA ASP A 140 3.76 -11.87 -9.45
C ASP A 140 2.99 -13.10 -9.97
N LEU A 141 1.94 -12.90 -10.77
CA LEU A 141 1.18 -13.99 -11.42
C LEU A 141 2.05 -14.77 -12.40
N THR A 142 2.80 -14.06 -13.24
CA THR A 142 3.76 -14.65 -14.19
C THR A 142 4.82 -15.47 -13.43
N ARG A 143 5.32 -14.93 -12.32
CA ARG A 143 6.28 -15.63 -11.45
C ARG A 143 5.70 -16.90 -10.82
N ARG A 144 4.44 -16.87 -10.39
CA ARG A 144 3.74 -18.02 -9.79
C ARG A 144 3.25 -19.05 -10.82
N LYS A 145 3.47 -18.80 -12.13
CA LYS A 145 2.97 -19.64 -13.24
C LYS A 145 1.45 -19.82 -13.22
N MET A 146 0.73 -18.77 -12.84
CA MET A 146 -0.75 -18.77 -12.79
C MET A 146 -1.38 -18.14 -14.06
N THR A 147 -0.62 -18.05 -15.15
CA THR A 147 -1.04 -17.54 -16.46
C THR A 147 -0.54 -18.45 -17.57
#